data_AF-A0A944II49-F1
#
_entry.id   AF-A0A944II49-F1
#
_cell.length_a   1.000
_cell.length_b   1.000
_cell.length_c   1.000
_cell.angle_alpha   90.00
_cell.angle_beta   90.00
_cell.angle_gamma   90.00
#
_symmetry.space_group_name_H-M   'P 1'
#
loop_
_entity.id
_entity.type
_entity.pdbx_description
1 polymer ?
#
loop_
_entity_poly.entity_id
_entity_poly.type
_entity_poly.pdbx_seq_one_letter_code
_entity_poly.pdbx_strand_id
1 'polypeptide(L)'
;MKYIDVDGDTWADTGNGRLVCTRSSVAGFEGVERARAYVEEAHGPLVGLSDDTPAEPQVAPSPVLPTVDGVMSRASVFQSAHALVTGLPWESEEKPSVYDVLQVAKWLEGDE
;
A
#
# COMPACT_ATOMS: atom_id res chain seq x y z
N MET A 1 25.67 11.77 -4.34
CA MET A 1 24.76 10.62 -4.25
C MET A 1 23.36 11.13 -3.93
N LYS A 2 22.30 10.50 -4.46
CA LYS A 2 20.91 10.90 -4.19
C LYS A 2 20.21 9.88 -3.31
N TYR A 3 19.25 10.34 -2.52
CA TYR A 3 18.47 9.52 -1.61
C TYR A 3 16.99 9.91 -1.70
N ILE A 4 16.11 8.98 -1.35
CA ILE A 4 14.68 9.23 -1.12
C ILE A 4 14.31 8.80 0.30
N ASP A 5 13.45 9.55 0.96
CA ASP A 5 12.90 9.22 2.27
C ASP A 5 11.52 8.56 2.18
N VAL A 6 10.90 8.27 3.33
CA VAL A 6 9.59 7.60 3.38
C VAL A 6 8.43 8.49 2.93
N ASP A 7 8.62 9.80 3.01
CA ASP A 7 7.63 10.81 2.62
C ASP A 7 7.68 11.07 1.09
N GLY A 8 8.72 10.56 0.42
CA GLY A 8 8.95 10.70 -1.02
C GLY A 8 9.79 11.92 -1.40
N ASP A 9 10.41 12.59 -0.43
CA ASP A 9 11.28 13.74 -0.68
C ASP A 9 12.66 13.26 -1.12
N THR A 10 13.27 14.02 -2.03
CA THR A 10 14.56 13.65 -2.64
C THR A 10 15.69 14.49 -2.08
N TRP A 11 16.72 13.81 -1.58
CA TRP A 11 17.87 14.40 -0.92
C TRP A 11 19.15 14.18 -1.74
N ALA A 12 20.03 15.17 -1.79
CA ALA A 12 21.34 15.05 -2.42
C ALA A 12 22.47 15.29 -1.41
N ASP A 13 23.48 14.43 -1.43
CA ASP A 13 24.67 14.56 -0.60
C ASP A 13 25.53 15.76 -1.03
N THR A 14 25.84 16.65 -0.08
CA THR A 14 26.69 17.83 -0.30
C THR A 14 28.16 17.59 0.05
N GLY A 15 28.53 16.39 0.52
CA GLY A 15 29.92 15.97 0.77
C GLY A 15 30.43 16.21 2.19
N ASN A 16 29.61 16.76 3.09
CA ASN A 16 29.98 17.07 4.48
C ASN A 16 29.12 16.34 5.52
N GLY A 17 28.57 15.16 5.17
CA GLY A 17 27.58 14.45 6.00
C GLY A 17 26.23 15.18 6.10
N ARG A 18 26.00 16.12 5.18
CA ARG A 18 24.80 16.93 5.06
C ARG A 18 24.11 16.61 3.76
N LEU A 19 22.79 16.71 3.79
CA LEU A 19 21.92 16.47 2.67
C LEU A 19 21.12 17.73 2.38
N VAL A 20 21.02 18.11 1.11
CA VAL A 20 20.12 19.16 0.66
C VAL A 20 18.86 18.53 0.08
N CYS A 21 17.69 18.98 0.51
CA CYS A 21 16.44 18.58 -0.11
C CYS A 21 16.37 19.23 -1.50
N THR A 22 16.33 18.39 -2.54
CA THR A 22 16.27 18.83 -3.95
C THR A 22 14.87 18.81 -4.52
N ARG A 23 13.96 18.07 -3.87
CA ARG A 23 12.54 18.02 -4.20
C ARG A 23 11.73 17.64 -2.98
N SER A 24 10.64 18.34 -2.72
CA SER A 24 9.67 17.98 -1.69
C SER A 24 8.24 18.32 -2.10
N SER A 25 7.28 17.56 -1.59
CA SER A 25 5.86 17.88 -1.70
C SER A 25 5.43 19.04 -0.78
N VAL A 26 6.26 19.38 0.21
CA VAL A 26 6.02 20.45 1.17
C VAL A 26 6.64 21.76 0.68
N ALA A 27 5.80 22.79 0.51
CA ALA A 27 6.24 24.10 0.06
C ALA A 27 7.28 24.72 1.01
N GLY A 28 8.43 25.11 0.45
CA GLY A 28 9.53 25.75 1.19
C GLY A 28 10.56 24.78 1.79
N PHE A 29 10.41 23.48 1.56
CA PHE A 29 11.37 22.48 2.03
C PHE A 29 12.51 22.23 1.04
N GLU A 30 12.29 22.52 -0.25
CA GLU A 30 13.35 22.49 -1.27
C GLU A 30 14.47 23.50 -1.00
N GLY A 31 15.71 23.07 -1.18
CA GLY A 31 16.93 23.85 -0.91
C GLY A 31 17.36 23.84 0.56
N VAL A 32 16.58 23.22 1.45
CA VAL A 32 16.92 23.13 2.87
C VAL A 32 18.00 22.08 3.09
N GLU A 33 19.08 22.47 3.77
CA GLU A 33 20.17 21.57 4.12
C GLU A 33 20.06 21.10 5.58
N ARG A 34 20.23 19.79 5.79
CA ARG A 34 20.16 19.13 7.10
C ARG A 34 21.25 18.09 7.25
N ALA A 35 21.60 17.76 8.50
CA ALA A 35 22.49 16.64 8.76
C ALA A 35 21.80 15.32 8.42
N ARG A 36 22.51 14.36 7.84
CA ARG A 36 21.94 13.06 7.47
C ARG A 36 21.20 12.37 8.62
N ALA A 37 21.81 12.36 9.81
CA ALA A 37 21.21 11.76 11.00
C ALA A 37 19.86 12.36 11.36
N TYR A 38 19.70 13.69 11.20
CA TYR A 38 18.43 14.37 11.45
C TYR A 38 17.37 13.98 10.42
N VAL A 39 17.75 13.89 9.15
CA VAL A 39 16.83 13.48 8.08
C VAL A 39 16.36 12.05 8.31
N GLU A 40 17.26 11.13 8.66
CA GLU A 40 16.91 9.73 8.92
C GLU A 40 16.04 9.56 10.19
N GLU A 41 16.23 10.41 11.20
CA GLU A 41 15.40 10.44 12.41
C GLU A 41 14.00 11.02 12.15
N ALA A 42 13.90 12.10 11.38
CA ALA A 42 12.64 12.81 11.15
C ALA A 42 11.79 12.19 10.03
N HIS A 43 12.42 11.64 8.99
CA HIS A 43 11.78 11.18 7.75
C HIS A 43 12.08 9.69 7.46
N GLY A 44 12.63 8.96 8.43
CA GLY A 44 12.91 7.54 8.31
C GLY A 44 14.14 7.19 7.45
N PRO A 45 14.45 5.89 7.29
CA PRO A 45 15.69 5.45 6.66
C PRO A 45 15.77 5.85 5.19
N LEU A 46 16.90 6.44 4.81
CA LEU A 46 17.14 6.91 3.45
C LEU A 46 17.52 5.77 2.50
N VAL A 47 16.84 5.71 1.35
CA VAL A 47 17.12 4.74 0.29
C VAL A 47 17.96 5.41 -0.80
N GLY A 48 19.10 4.81 -1.15
CA GLY A 48 19.97 5.34 -2.21
C GLY A 48 19.32 5.21 -3.59
N LEU A 49 19.24 6.31 -4.33
CA LEU A 49 18.84 6.33 -5.73
C LEU A 49 20.09 6.19 -6.60
N SER A 50 20.13 5.19 -7.48
CA SER A 50 21.19 5.07 -8.49
C SER A 50 20.99 6.14 -9.57
N ASP A 51 22.07 6.55 -10.25
CA ASP A 51 21.99 7.55 -11.32
C ASP A 51 21.12 7.10 -12.53
N ASP A 52 20.83 5.80 -12.64
CA ASP A 52 19.89 5.20 -13.61
C ASP A 52 18.44 5.15 -13.12
N THR A 53 18.17 5.55 -11.87
CA THR A 53 16.79 5.62 -11.36
C THR A 53 16.14 6.88 -11.90
N PRO A 54 15.04 6.79 -12.66
CA PRO A 54 14.34 7.96 -13.17
C PRO A 54 14.08 8.94 -12.03
N ALA A 55 14.47 10.21 -12.22
CA ALA A 55 14.24 11.28 -11.26
C ALA A 55 12.76 11.66 -11.14
N GLU A 56 11.84 10.85 -11.65
CA GLU A 56 10.42 11.01 -11.42
C GLU A 56 10.08 10.31 -10.11
N PRO A 57 9.20 10.87 -9.27
CA PRO A 57 8.67 10.13 -8.13
C PRO A 57 8.16 8.81 -8.70
N GLN A 58 8.78 7.69 -8.32
CA GLN A 58 8.09 6.43 -8.51
C GLN A 58 6.92 6.52 -7.55
N VAL A 59 5.79 6.98 -8.09
CA VAL A 59 4.48 6.61 -7.58
C VAL A 59 4.53 5.10 -7.67
N ALA A 60 4.96 4.46 -6.58
CA ALA A 60 4.66 3.06 -6.38
C ALA A 60 3.19 2.96 -6.77
N PRO A 61 2.79 2.06 -7.69
CA PRO A 61 1.38 1.85 -7.93
C PRO A 61 0.83 1.32 -6.62
N SER A 62 0.47 2.21 -5.70
CA SER A 62 -0.29 1.88 -4.51
C SER A 62 -1.54 1.28 -5.10
N PRO A 63 -1.77 -0.03 -4.93
CA PRO A 63 -3.01 -0.61 -5.39
C PRO A 63 -4.11 0.27 -4.80
N VAL A 64 -5.01 0.75 -5.67
CA VAL A 64 -6.13 1.58 -5.24
C VAL A 64 -6.78 0.82 -4.09
N LEU A 65 -6.66 1.35 -2.87
CA LEU A 65 -7.24 0.70 -1.72
C LEU A 65 -8.74 0.61 -2.03
N PRO A 66 -9.35 -0.58 -1.88
CA PRO A 66 -10.76 -0.73 -2.16
C PRO A 66 -11.50 0.31 -1.32
N THR A 67 -12.43 1.02 -1.97
CA THR A 67 -13.26 1.98 -1.25
C THR A 67 -13.99 1.28 -0.13
N VAL A 68 -14.32 1.99 0.95
CA VAL A 68 -15.11 1.44 2.06
C VAL A 68 -16.40 0.79 1.53
N ASP A 69 -17.03 1.41 0.53
CA ASP A 69 -18.20 0.84 -0.16
C ASP A 69 -17.90 -0.48 -0.88
N GLY A 70 -16.76 -0.58 -1.57
CA GLY A 70 -16.31 -1.82 -2.20
C GLY A 70 -16.05 -2.94 -1.19
N VAL A 71 -15.44 -2.61 -0.04
CA VAL A 71 -15.21 -3.58 1.05
C VAL A 71 -16.53 -4.02 1.69
N MET A 72 -17.43 -3.08 1.97
CA MET A 72 -18.74 -3.37 2.59
C MET A 72 -19.64 -4.17 1.66
N SER A 73 -19.63 -3.88 0.35
CA SER A 73 -20.33 -4.66 -0.67
C SER A 73 -19.85 -6.12 -0.67
N ARG A 74 -18.53 -6.35 -0.71
CA ARG A 74 -17.96 -7.71 -0.68
C ARG A 74 -18.21 -8.44 0.64
N ALA A 75 -18.18 -7.72 1.77
CA ALA A 75 -18.55 -8.30 3.06
C ALA A 75 -20.01 -8.75 3.09
N SER A 76 -20.92 -7.96 2.50
CA SER A 76 -22.34 -8.33 2.34
C SER A 76 -22.50 -9.57 1.47
N VAL A 77 -21.73 -9.70 0.39
CA VAL A 77 -21.73 -10.89 -0.48
C VAL A 77 -21.24 -12.12 0.29
N PHE A 78 -20.14 -12.01 1.02
CA PHE A 78 -19.61 -13.12 1.82
C PHE A 78 -20.57 -13.55 2.94
N GLN A 79 -21.21 -12.60 3.62
CA GLN A 79 -22.23 -12.89 4.63
C GLN A 79 -23.44 -13.61 4.02
N SER A 80 -23.88 -13.18 2.84
CA SER A 80 -24.97 -13.81 2.11
C SER A 80 -24.60 -15.24 1.67
N ALA A 81 -23.38 -15.43 1.15
CA ALA A 81 -22.85 -16.74 0.78
C ALA A 81 -22.77 -17.69 1.99
N HIS A 82 -22.25 -17.20 3.12
CA HIS A 82 -22.19 -17.97 4.36
C HIS A 82 -23.59 -18.38 4.84
N ALA A 83 -24.55 -17.46 4.83
CA ALA A 83 -25.93 -17.76 5.23
C ALA A 83 -26.58 -18.81 4.32
N LEU A 84 -26.38 -18.72 3.01
CA LEU A 84 -26.89 -19.71 2.06
C LEU A 84 -26.26 -21.08 2.29
N VAL A 85 -24.93 -21.15 2.36
CA VAL A 85 -24.19 -22.40 2.53
C VAL A 85 -24.55 -23.08 3.85
N THR A 86 -24.55 -22.34 4.95
CA THR A 86 -24.89 -22.89 6.28
C THR A 86 -26.37 -23.24 6.45
N GLY A 87 -27.26 -22.67 5.62
CA GLY A 87 -28.69 -22.96 5.63
C GLY A 87 -29.09 -24.25 4.90
N LEU A 88 -28.17 -24.89 4.18
CA LEU A 88 -28.42 -26.15 3.47
C LEU A 88 -28.43 -27.35 4.44
N PRO A 89 -29.19 -28.41 4.14
CA PRO A 89 -29.20 -29.63 4.93
C PRO A 89 -27.92 -30.44 4.65
N TRP A 90 -26.87 -30.17 5.40
CA TRP A 90 -25.65 -30.96 5.37
C TRP A 90 -25.82 -32.28 6.12
N GLU A 91 -25.24 -33.35 5.61
CA GLU A 91 -25.18 -34.62 6.33
C GLU A 91 -24.31 -34.47 7.58
N SER A 92 -24.54 -35.28 8.62
CA SER A 92 -23.81 -35.15 9.89
C SER A 92 -22.28 -35.29 9.77
N GLU A 93 -21.81 -35.95 8.70
CA GLU A 93 -20.40 -36.18 8.40
C GLU A 93 -19.81 -35.12 7.46
N GLU A 94 -20.64 -34.34 6.78
CA GLU A 94 -20.23 -33.29 5.86
C GLU A 94 -20.55 -31.94 6.49
N LYS A 95 -19.53 -31.10 6.71
CA LYS A 95 -19.74 -29.73 7.19
C LYS A 95 -19.34 -28.77 6.10
N PRO A 96 -20.08 -27.66 5.93
CA PRO A 96 -19.70 -26.65 4.97
C PRO A 96 -18.29 -26.16 5.28
N SER A 97 -17.43 -26.24 4.29
CA SER A 97 -16.06 -25.74 4.37
C SER A 97 -16.00 -24.28 3.96
N VAL A 98 -14.88 -23.63 4.28
CA VAL A 98 -14.60 -22.27 3.79
C VAL A 98 -14.58 -22.22 2.27
N TYR A 99 -14.18 -23.30 1.59
CA TYR A 99 -14.18 -23.35 0.12
C TYR A 99 -15.61 -23.32 -0.47
N ASP A 100 -16.58 -23.93 0.20
CA ASP A 100 -17.99 -23.90 -0.25
C ASP A 100 -18.56 -22.49 -0.16
N VAL A 101 -18.25 -21.78 0.93
CA VAL A 101 -18.62 -20.37 1.12
C VAL A 101 -17.96 -19.49 0.06
N LEU A 102 -16.67 -19.69 -0.24
CA LEU A 102 -15.95 -18.91 -1.25
C LEU A 102 -16.47 -19.16 -2.68
N GLN A 103 -16.85 -20.39 -3.01
CA GLN A 103 -17.44 -20.71 -4.31
C GLN A 103 -18.80 -20.03 -4.49
N VAL A 104 -19.65 -20.06 -3.46
CA VAL A 104 -20.95 -19.36 -3.50
C VAL A 104 -20.77 -17.84 -3.52
N ALA A 105 -19.79 -17.30 -2.77
CA ALA A 105 -19.47 -15.88 -2.81
C ALA A 105 -19.04 -15.45 -4.23
N LYS A 106 -18.16 -16.22 -4.88
CA LYS A 106 -17.74 -15.96 -6.28
C LYS A 106 -18.93 -16.00 -7.23
N TRP A 107 -19.84 -16.96 -7.07
CA TRP A 107 -21.06 -17.02 -7.88
C TRP A 107 -21.97 -15.80 -7.69
N LEU A 108 -22.12 -15.33 -6.44
CA LEU A 108 -22.90 -14.12 -6.12
C LEU A 108 -22.25 -12.82 -6.61
N GLU A 109 -20.92 -12.76 -6.70
CA GLU A 109 -20.19 -11.62 -7.27
C GLU A 109 -20.45 -11.47 -8.79
N GLY A 110 -20.95 -12.52 -9.48
CA GLY A 110 -21.49 -12.43 -10.84
C GLY A 110 -20.46 -12.46 -11.96
N ASP A 111 -19.23 -12.91 -11.72
CA ASP A 111 -18.18 -13.03 -12.74
C ASP A 111 -18.44 -14.25 -13.66
N GLU A 112 -19.01 -14.00 -14.85
CA GLU A 112 -18.80 -14.79 -16.09
C GLU A 112 -17.59 -14.26 -16.88
#